data_AF-A0A119HFL0-F1
#
_entry.id   AF-A0A119HFL0-F1
#
_cell.length_a   1.000
_cell.length_b   1.000
_cell.length_c   1.000
_cell.angle_alpha   90.00
_cell.angle_beta   90.00
_cell.angle_gamma   90.00
#
_symmetry.space_group_name_H-M   'P 1'
#
loop_
_entity.id
_entity.type
_entity.pdbx_description
1 polymer ?
#
loop_
_entity_poly.entity_id
_entity_poly.type
_entity_poly.pdbx_seq_one_letter_code
_entity_poly.pdbx_strand_id
1 'polypeptide(L)' 'MYYRLKIQSRLGTSFDGPLHPNTTIAIDAANTMLRVHTAPVRVEVHELHSPHDLRNTKIVKTLEKLE' A
#
# COMPACT_ATOMS: atom_id res chain seq x y z
N MET A 1 14.46 4.23 -6.23
CA MET A 1 13.09 4.48 -5.73
C MET A 1 12.30 3.19 -5.87
N TYR A 2 11.60 2.78 -4.82
CA TYR A 2 10.78 1.58 -4.76
C TYR A 2 9.42 1.92 -4.14
N TYR A 3 8.42 1.10 -4.41
CA TYR A 3 7.05 1.29 -3.97
C TYR A 3 6.55 0.03 -3.27
N ARG A 4 5.96 0.16 -2.09
CA ARG A 4 5.33 -0.97 -1.38
C ARG A 4 3.90 -0.64 -1.00
N LEU A 5 3.08 -1.67 -0.90
CA LEU A 5 1.68 -1.57 -0.52
C LEU A 5 1.54 -1.85 0.97
N LYS A 6 0.77 -1.05 1.68
CA LYS A 6 0.30 -1.38 3.03
C LYS A 6 -1.21 -1.38 3.06
N ILE A 7 -1.79 -2.37 3.69
CA ILE A 7 -3.23 -2.41 3.94
C ILE A 7 -3.42 -2.24 5.43
N GLN A 8 -4.14 -1.20 5.81
CA GLN A 8 -4.54 -0.89 7.16
C GLN A 8 -6.00 -1.30 7.34
N SER A 9 -6.24 -2.15 8.32
CA SER A 9 -7.57 -2.49 8.82
C SER A 9 -7.81 -1.79 10.17
N ARG A 10 -9.01 -1.92 10.73
CA ARG A 10 -9.31 -1.43 12.09
C ARG A 10 -8.40 -2.04 13.18
N LEU A 11 -7.83 -3.21 12.93
CA LEU A 11 -6.96 -3.93 13.86
C LEU A 11 -5.47 -3.59 13.69
N GLY A 12 -5.13 -2.70 12.75
CA GLY A 12 -3.75 -2.36 12.37
C GLY A 12 -3.39 -2.83 10.96
N THR A 13 -2.08 -2.89 10.66
CA THR A 13 -1.58 -3.29 9.33
C THR A 13 -1.89 -4.77 9.08
N SER A 14 -2.81 -5.04 8.17
CA SER A 14 -3.21 -6.40 7.78
C SER A 14 -2.29 -7.01 6.72
N PHE A 15 -1.61 -6.17 5.93
CA PHE A 15 -0.70 -6.61 4.89
C PHE A 15 0.38 -5.57 4.62
N ASP A 16 1.61 -6.06 4.41
CA ASP A 16 2.76 -5.29 3.94
C ASP A 16 3.31 -6.01 2.70
N GLY A 17 3.04 -5.43 1.54
CA GLY A 17 3.23 -6.07 0.25
C GLY A 17 4.66 -6.02 -0.27
N PRO A 18 4.93 -6.75 -1.37
CA PRO A 18 6.24 -6.77 -2.00
C PRO A 18 6.61 -5.38 -2.53
N LEU A 19 7.92 -5.14 -2.63
CA LEU A 19 8.48 -3.94 -3.23
C LEU A 19 8.40 -4.02 -4.76
N HIS A 20 8.02 -2.91 -5.38
CA HIS A 20 7.91 -2.77 -6.81
C HIS A 20 8.68 -1.52 -7.29
N PRO A 21 9.45 -1.57 -8.39
CA PRO A 21 10.23 -0.42 -8.85
C PRO A 21 9.37 0.65 -9.56
N ASN A 22 8.12 0.34 -9.93
CA ASN A 22 7.23 1.23 -10.68
C ASN A 22 5.97 1.58 -9.87
N THR A 23 5.70 2.89 -9.74
CA THR A 23 4.56 3.46 -9.01
C THR A 23 3.20 3.12 -9.62
N THR A 24 3.07 3.13 -10.95
CA THR A 24 1.79 2.90 -11.63
C THR A 24 1.29 1.48 -11.37
N ILE A 25 2.19 0.50 -11.43
CA ILE A 25 1.89 -0.90 -11.12
C ILE A 25 1.55 -1.05 -9.63
N ALA A 26 2.26 -0.35 -8.74
CA ALA A 26 1.93 -0.37 -7.31
C ALA A 26 0.54 0.22 -7.03
N ILE A 27 0.15 1.30 -7.72
CA ILE A 27 -1.19 1.89 -7.61
C ILE A 27 -2.27 0.97 -8.20
N ASP A 28 -2.01 0.31 -9.31
CA ASP A 28 -2.96 -0.65 -9.89
C ASP A 28 -3.19 -1.86 -8.97
N ALA A 29 -2.11 -2.37 -8.38
CA ALA A 29 -2.19 -3.38 -7.33
C ALA A 29 -2.94 -2.86 -6.08
N ALA A 30 -2.79 -1.58 -5.72
CA ALA A 30 -3.56 -0.96 -4.64
C ALA A 30 -5.07 -0.97 -4.92
N ASN A 31 -5.47 -0.58 -6.14
CA ASN A 31 -6.87 -0.60 -6.57
C ASN A 31 -7.44 -2.02 -6.60
N THR A 32 -6.65 -2.98 -7.09
CA THR A 32 -7.03 -4.39 -7.09
C THR A 32 -7.25 -4.87 -5.65
N MET A 33 -6.31 -4.57 -4.74
CA MET A 33 -6.42 -4.93 -3.33
C MET A 33 -7.63 -4.31 -2.65
N LEU A 34 -7.91 -3.03 -2.93
CA LEU A 34 -9.10 -2.34 -2.42
C LEU A 34 -10.40 -3.03 -2.85
N ARG A 35 -10.47 -3.47 -4.11
CA ARG A 35 -11.65 -4.13 -4.69
C ARG A 35 -11.90 -5.52 -4.10
N VAL A 36 -10.85 -6.31 -3.89
CA VAL A 36 -10.97 -7.69 -3.40
C VAL A 36 -11.23 -7.77 -1.89
N HIS A 37 -10.86 -6.74 -1.12
CA HIS A 37 -11.11 -6.72 0.32
C HIS A 37 -12.61 -6.53 0.59
N THR A 38 -13.15 -7.41 1.44
CA THR A 38 -14.57 -7.42 1.83
C THR A 38 -14.86 -6.56 3.06
N ALA A 39 -13.85 -6.24 3.85
CA ALA A 39 -13.96 -5.41 5.05
C ALA A 39 -13.45 -3.97 4.81
N PRO A 40 -13.81 -3.01 5.68
CA PRO A 40 -13.22 -1.67 5.68
C PRO A 40 -11.70 -1.70 5.78
N VAL A 41 -11.05 -1.17 4.74
CA VAL A 41 -9.59 -1.08 4.69
C VAL A 41 -9.14 0.22 4.05
N ARG A 42 -7.96 0.67 4.46
CA ARG A 42 -7.19 1.73 3.81
C ARG A 42 -5.95 1.10 3.18
N VAL A 43 -5.79 1.25 1.87
CA VAL A 43 -4.62 0.79 1.13
C VAL A 43 -3.73 2.00 0.84
N GLU A 44 -2.47 1.93 1.28
CA GLU A 44 -1.46 2.97 1.13
C GLU A 44 -0.33 2.48 0.24
N VAL A 45 0.06 3.29 -0.73
CA VAL A 45 1.28 3.08 -1.52
C VAL A 45 2.35 3.96 -0.92
N HIS A 46 3.43 3.33 -0.49
CA HIS A 46 4.59 3.98 0.11
C HIS A 46 5.74 3.99 -0.87
N GLU A 47 6.34 5.14 -1.10
CA GLU A 47 7.60 5.33 -1.78
C GLU A 47 8.77 5.22 -0.79
N LEU A 48 9.82 4.54 -1.23
CA LEU A 48 11.04 4.24 -0.52
C LEU A 48 12.22 4.64 -1.37
N HIS A 49 13.26 5.20 -0.74
CA HIS A 49 14.49 5.51 -1.46
C HIS A 49 15.29 4.23 -1.73
N SER A 50 15.44 3.40 -0.69
CA SER A 50 16.09 2.09 -0.71
C SER A 50 15.09 0.96 -0.40
N PRO A 51 15.28 -0.26 -0.96
CA PRO A 51 14.40 -1.39 -0.64
C PRO A 51 14.50 -1.84 0.82
N HIS A 52 15.53 -1.40 1.55
CA HIS A 52 15.75 -1.71 2.96
C HIS A 52 15.17 -0.65 3.92
N ASP A 53 14.56 0.43 3.41
CA ASP A 53 14.04 1.53 4.24
C ASP A 53 12.73 1.15 4.94
N LEU A 54 12.82 0.58 6.14
CA LEU A 54 11.63 0.15 6.88
C LEU A 54 10.82 1.30 7.48
N ARG A 55 11.49 2.40 7.86
CA ARG A 55 10.91 3.52 8.62
C ARG A 55 10.79 4.81 7.80
N ASN A 56 11.67 5.02 6.83
CA ASN A 56 11.71 6.23 6.03
C ASN A 56 10.95 6.02 4.71
N THR A 57 9.62 6.06 4.80
CA THR A 57 8.74 5.85 3.65
C THR A 57 7.76 7.01 3.52
N LYS A 58 7.49 7.46 2.29
CA LYS A 58 6.54 8.53 2.00
C LYS A 58 5.27 7.96 1.36
N ILE A 59 4.10 8.31 1.86
CA ILE A 59 2.84 7.88 1.22
C ILE A 59 2.64 8.68 -0.08
N VAL A 60 2.48 7.99 -1.20
CA VAL A 60 2.24 8.60 -2.53
C VAL A 60 0.80 8.43 -3.00
N LYS A 61 0.08 7.44 -2.48
CA LYS A 61 -1.34 7.23 -2.76
C LYS A 61 -2.01 6.57 -1.57
N THR A 62 -3.20 7.05 -1.22
CA THR A 62 -4.10 6.41 -0.26
C THR A 62 -5.42 6.13 -0.95
N LEU A 63 -5.94 4.93 -0.75
CA LEU A 63 -7.25 4.48 -1.22
C LEU A 63 -8.02 3.91 -0.02
N GLU A 64 -9.30 4.19 0.09
CA GLU A 64 -10.11 3.77 1.22
C GLU A 64 -11.39 3.10 0.75
N LYS A 65 -11.76 2.02 1.44
CA LYS A 65 -13.06 1.35 1.32
C LYS A 65 -13.76 1.49 2.66
N LEU A 66 -14.79 2.32 2.70
CA LEU A 66 -15.59 2.64 3.87
C LEU A 66 -16.97 2.00 3.68
N GLU A 67 -17.12 0.73 4.08
CA GLU A 67 -18.42 0.01 4.09
C GLU A 67 -18.68 -0.64 5.46
#